data_AF-A0A8T5B540-F1
#
_entry.id   AF-A0A8T5B540-F1
#
_cell.length_a   1.000
_cell.length_b   1.000
_cell.length_c   1.000
_cell.angle_alpha   90.00
_cell.angle_beta   90.00
_cell.angle_gamma   90.00
#
_symmetry.space_group_name_H-M   'P 1'
#
loop_
_entity.id
_entity.type
_entity.pdbx_description
1 polymer ?
#
loop_
_entity_poly.entity_id
_entity_poly.type
_entity_poly.pdbx_seq_one_letter_code
_entity_poly.pdbx_strand_id
1 'polypeptide(L)'
;MEKELFRRLFPHLAEEIEREASKIVISGLREEGRWAGYEPNIVDFIRRCDTEAQAEEIIDYMERRMEITHERAEELRAQLRDKGLRSFGEKKEPGYYFKEN
;
A
#
# COMPACT_ATOMS: atom_id res chain seq x y z
N MET A 1 -10.11 -23.13 -31.48
CA MET A 1 -9.88 -24.23 -30.51
C MET A 1 -10.15 -23.81 -29.07
N GLU A 2 -9.45 -22.82 -28.50
CA GLU A 2 -9.64 -22.42 -27.09
C GLU A 2 -11.05 -21.88 -26.77
N LYS A 3 -11.57 -20.95 -27.59
CA LYS A 3 -12.93 -20.38 -27.40
C LYS A 3 -14.05 -21.43 -27.52
N GLU A 4 -13.83 -22.43 -28.35
CA GLU A 4 -14.80 -23.49 -28.62
C GLU A 4 -14.84 -24.51 -27.48
N LEU A 5 -13.68 -24.81 -26.90
CA LEU A 5 -13.56 -25.56 -25.65
C LEU A 5 -14.20 -24.81 -24.49
N PHE A 6 -13.96 -23.49 -24.37
CA PHE A 6 -14.56 -22.65 -23.33
C PHE A 6 -16.09 -22.63 -23.40
N ARG A 7 -16.66 -22.45 -24.59
CA ARG A 7 -18.13 -22.53 -24.80
C ARG A 7 -18.71 -23.89 -24.44
N ARG A 8 -17.96 -24.97 -24.68
CA ARG A 8 -18.40 -26.32 -24.32
C ARG A 8 -18.35 -26.56 -22.81
N LEU A 9 -17.33 -26.05 -22.13
CA LEU A 9 -17.13 -26.25 -20.69
C LEU A 9 -17.99 -25.29 -19.84
N PHE A 10 -18.24 -24.08 -20.32
CA PHE A 10 -18.97 -23.01 -19.61
C PHE A 10 -20.02 -22.36 -20.52
N PRO A 11 -21.04 -23.10 -20.98
CA PRO A 11 -21.99 -22.62 -21.98
C PRO A 11 -22.77 -21.38 -21.51
N HIS A 12 -23.23 -21.37 -20.26
CA HIS A 12 -23.99 -20.25 -19.71
C HIS A 12 -23.13 -19.00 -19.47
N LEU A 13 -21.88 -19.17 -19.00
CA LEU A 13 -20.96 -18.05 -18.80
C LEU A 13 -20.55 -17.43 -20.15
N ALA A 14 -20.32 -18.27 -21.16
CA ALA A 14 -20.04 -17.78 -22.51
C ALA A 14 -21.24 -17.00 -23.09
N GLU A 15 -22.47 -17.48 -22.87
CA GLU A 15 -23.70 -16.81 -23.25
C GLU A 15 -23.88 -15.48 -22.50
N GLU A 16 -23.59 -15.43 -21.19
CA GLU A 16 -23.64 -14.20 -20.38
C GLU A 16 -22.65 -13.14 -20.89
N ILE A 17 -21.41 -13.53 -21.18
CA ILE A 17 -20.36 -12.63 -21.71
C ILE A 17 -20.74 -12.13 -23.11
N GLU A 18 -21.20 -13.02 -24.00
CA GLU A 18 -21.61 -12.65 -25.37
C GLU A 18 -22.84 -11.75 -25.41
N ARG A 19 -23.76 -11.92 -24.46
CA ARG A 19 -24.95 -11.06 -24.33
C ARG A 19 -24.70 -9.77 -23.58
N GLU A 20 -23.49 -9.54 -23.08
CA GLU A 20 -23.16 -8.46 -22.13
C GLU A 20 -24.15 -8.39 -20.95
N ALA A 21 -24.78 -9.51 -20.61
CA ALA A 21 -25.73 -9.58 -19.53
C ALA A 21 -24.97 -9.38 -18.22
N SER A 22 -25.39 -8.39 -17.41
CA SER A 22 -24.75 -8.05 -16.12
C SER A 22 -23.41 -7.29 -16.20
N LYS A 23 -23.18 -6.50 -17.27
CA LYS A 23 -22.05 -5.57 -17.32
C LYS A 23 -22.27 -4.41 -16.34
N ILE A 24 -21.54 -4.38 -15.24
CA ILE A 24 -21.46 -3.21 -14.35
C ILE A 24 -20.31 -2.33 -14.85
N VAL A 25 -20.63 -1.09 -15.23
CA VAL A 25 -19.59 -0.09 -15.51
C VAL A 25 -19.07 0.41 -14.18
N ILE A 26 -17.80 0.12 -13.87
CA ILE A 26 -17.11 0.75 -12.75
C ILE A 26 -16.78 2.18 -13.20
N SER A 27 -17.65 3.13 -12.85
CA SER A 27 -17.58 4.52 -13.32
C SER A 27 -16.62 5.41 -12.53
N GLY A 28 -15.96 4.90 -11.49
CA GLY A 28 -14.95 5.64 -10.74
C GLY A 28 -14.51 4.92 -9.47
N LEU A 29 -13.26 5.16 -9.08
CA LEU A 29 -12.78 4.87 -7.74
C LEU A 29 -13.30 5.99 -6.83
N ARG A 30 -14.16 5.67 -5.85
CA ARG A 30 -14.54 6.66 -4.82
C ARG A 30 -13.34 6.89 -3.91
N GLU A 31 -12.60 7.96 -4.18
CA GLU A 31 -11.61 8.52 -3.27
C GLU A 31 -12.32 9.33 -2.16
N GLU A 32 -13.20 8.66 -1.40
CA GLU A 32 -13.89 9.27 -0.27
C GLU A 32 -13.21 8.86 1.04
N GLY A 33 -12.99 9.83 1.94
CA GLY A 33 -12.36 9.61 3.24
C GLY A 33 -11.12 10.48 3.46
N ARG A 34 -10.74 10.67 4.73
CA ARG A 34 -9.63 11.55 5.15
C ARG A 34 -8.30 11.26 4.45
N TRP A 35 -8.06 10.00 4.09
CA TRP A 35 -6.80 9.52 3.53
C TRP A 35 -6.93 9.14 2.04
N ALA A 36 -8.00 9.56 1.37
CA ALA A 36 -8.17 9.28 -0.04
C ALA A 36 -7.06 9.95 -0.88
N GLY A 37 -6.45 9.18 -1.79
CA GLY A 37 -5.29 9.61 -2.58
C GLY A 37 -3.99 9.83 -1.78
N TYR A 38 -3.97 9.54 -0.47
CA TYR A 38 -2.79 9.72 0.37
C TYR A 38 -1.83 8.53 0.25
N GLU A 39 -0.60 8.81 -0.16
CA GLU A 39 0.49 7.84 -0.22
C GLU A 39 1.39 7.97 1.02
N PRO A 40 1.44 6.95 1.91
CA PRO A 40 2.34 6.96 3.05
C PRO A 40 3.81 6.99 2.61
N ASN A 41 4.63 7.81 3.28
CA ASN A 41 6.06 7.87 3.05
C ASN A 41 6.85 7.06 4.09
N ILE A 42 8.18 7.08 3.98
CA ILE A 42 9.07 6.35 4.88
C ILE A 42 8.88 6.68 6.37
N VAL A 43 8.61 7.94 6.71
CA VAL A 43 8.37 8.35 8.10
C VAL A 43 7.07 7.71 8.61
N ASP A 44 6.07 7.58 7.76
CA ASP A 44 4.82 6.89 8.13
C ASP A 44 5.03 5.41 8.41
N PHE A 45 5.94 4.76 7.69
CA PHE A 45 6.33 3.37 7.96
C PHE A 45 7.14 3.25 9.25
N ILE A 46 8.12 4.12 9.48
CA ILE A 46 8.91 4.16 10.73
C ILE A 46 8.00 4.37 11.94
N ARG A 47 7.00 5.25 11.85
CA ARG A 47 6.05 5.50 12.95
C ARG A 47 5.16 4.30 13.30
N ARG A 48 5.08 3.27 12.47
CA ARG A 48 4.39 2.00 12.80
C ARG A 48 5.28 1.01 13.55
N CYS A 49 6.60 1.24 13.59
CA CYS A 49 7.53 0.34 14.24
C CYS A 49 7.41 0.38 15.77
N ASP A 50 7.66 -0.76 16.38
CA ASP A 50 7.77 -0.94 17.83
C ASP A 50 9.20 -0.79 18.33
N THR A 51 10.19 -1.12 17.48
CA THR A 51 11.61 -1.15 17.84
C THR A 51 12.46 -0.38 16.83
N GLU A 52 13.65 0.05 17.26
CA GLU A 52 14.61 0.73 16.38
C GLU A 52 15.12 -0.21 15.27
N ALA A 53 15.31 -1.50 15.57
CA ALA A 53 15.71 -2.49 14.58
C ALA A 53 14.71 -2.59 13.40
N GLN A 54 13.41 -2.57 13.68
CA GLN A 54 12.39 -2.54 12.63
C GLN A 54 12.47 -1.25 11.79
N ALA A 55 12.73 -0.10 12.42
CA ALA A 55 12.88 1.15 11.70
C ALA A 55 14.13 1.14 10.81
N GLU A 56 15.23 0.56 11.27
CA GLU A 56 16.45 0.38 10.50
C GLU A 56 16.22 -0.52 9.28
N GLU A 57 15.50 -1.64 9.43
CA GLU A 57 15.10 -2.51 8.31
C GLU A 57 14.24 -1.77 7.27
N ILE A 58 13.31 -0.90 7.71
CA ILE A 58 12.50 -0.07 6.81
C ILE A 58 13.38 0.91 6.04
N ILE A 59 14.33 1.56 6.70
CA ILE A 59 15.26 2.51 6.05
C ILE A 59 16.10 1.79 5.00
N ASP A 60 16.70 0.65 5.36
CA ASP A 60 17.49 -0.18 4.46
C ASP A 60 16.67 -0.65 3.25
N TYR A 61 15.44 -1.10 3.48
CA TYR A 61 14.57 -1.57 2.40
C TYR A 61 14.22 -0.46 1.41
N MET A 62 13.86 0.73 1.91
CA MET A 62 13.52 1.88 1.07
C MET A 62 14.73 2.40 0.28
N GLU A 63 15.92 2.42 0.90
CA GLU A 63 17.16 2.81 0.24
C GLU A 63 17.58 1.81 -0.85
N ARG A 64 17.54 0.50 -0.57
CA ARG A 64 17.86 -0.56 -1.56
C ARG A 64 16.96 -0.50 -2.79
N ARG A 65 15.73 -0.05 -2.62
CA ARG A 65 14.76 0.14 -3.71
C ARG A 65 14.87 1.49 -4.41
N MET A 66 15.77 2.36 -3.98
CA MET A 66 15.93 3.73 -4.48
C MET A 66 14.67 4.61 -4.27
N GLU A 67 13.81 4.25 -3.32
CA GLU A 67 12.62 5.04 -2.92
C GLU A 67 13.04 6.26 -2.07
N ILE A 68 14.24 6.18 -1.46
CA ILE A 68 14.93 7.30 -0.84
C ILE A 68 16.40 7.33 -1.29
N THR A 69 17.03 8.50 -1.22
CA THR A 69 18.46 8.64 -1.48
C THR A 69 19.30 8.11 -0.33
N HIS A 70 20.56 7.78 -0.60
CA HIS A 70 21.52 7.37 0.44
C HIS A 70 21.70 8.44 1.52
N GLU A 71 21.82 9.71 1.12
CA GLU A 71 21.90 10.85 2.05
C GLU A 71 20.68 10.88 2.99
N ARG A 72 19.48 10.70 2.43
CA ARG A 72 18.26 10.68 3.24
C ARG A 72 18.22 9.48 4.18
N ALA A 73 18.71 8.32 3.76
CA ALA A 73 18.80 7.14 4.61
C ALA A 73 19.73 7.38 5.81
N GLU A 74 20.91 7.97 5.56
CA GLU A 74 21.87 8.32 6.61
C GLU A 74 21.32 9.34 7.61
N GLU A 75 20.60 10.36 7.16
CA GLU A 75 19.91 11.30 8.04
C GLU A 75 18.90 10.60 8.97
N LEU A 76 18.11 9.67 8.41
CA LEU A 76 17.12 8.92 9.17
C LEU A 76 17.80 7.97 10.18
N ARG A 77 18.88 7.29 9.79
CA ARG A 77 19.67 6.45 10.71
C ARG A 77 20.28 7.30 11.83
N ALA A 78 20.82 8.47 11.52
CA ALA A 78 21.36 9.39 12.53
C ALA A 78 20.28 9.84 13.51
N GLN A 79 19.11 10.27 13.01
CA GLN A 79 17.99 10.64 13.85
C GLN A 79 17.51 9.47 14.73
N LEU A 80 17.44 8.25 14.18
CA LEU A 80 17.06 7.06 14.92
C LEU A 80 18.04 6.75 16.06
N ARG A 81 19.35 6.79 15.79
CA ARG A 81 20.38 6.54 16.82
C ARG A 81 20.44 7.63 17.90
N ASP A 82 20.33 8.90 17.50
CA ASP A 82 20.58 10.02 18.41
C ASP A 82 19.35 10.40 19.24
N LYS A 83 18.15 10.24 18.66
CA LYS A 83 16.89 10.73 19.26
C LYS A 83 15.87 9.61 19.52
N GLY A 84 16.16 8.40 19.06
CA GLY A 84 15.30 7.24 19.21
C GLY A 84 14.09 7.25 18.29
N LEU A 85 13.37 6.11 18.28
CA LEU A 85 12.26 5.84 17.38
C LEU A 85 11.11 6.86 17.43
N ARG A 86 10.79 7.41 18.60
CA ARG A 86 9.67 8.34 18.77
C ARG A 86 10.00 9.78 18.34
N SER A 87 11.23 10.05 17.95
CA SER A 87 11.60 11.31 17.30
C SER A 87 10.93 11.51 15.93
N PHE A 88 10.48 10.42 15.30
CA PHE A 88 9.72 10.45 14.04
C PHE A 88 8.23 10.77 14.23
N GLY A 89 7.77 10.90 15.47
CA GLY A 89 6.39 11.21 15.84
C GLY A 89 5.71 10.08 16.61
N GLU A 90 4.46 10.34 17.01
CA GLU A 90 3.64 9.38 17.75
C GLU A 90 3.41 8.09 16.95
N LYS A 91 3.34 6.98 17.67
CA LYS A 91 3.12 5.65 17.09
C LYS A 91 1.80 5.60 16.34
N LYS A 92 1.85 5.11 15.11
CA LYS A 92 0.65 4.80 14.31
C LYS A 92 0.18 3.39 14.65
N GLU A 93 -0.87 3.32 15.46
CA GLU A 93 -1.47 2.04 15.84
C GLU A 93 -2.08 1.29 14.64
N PRO A 94 -2.22 -0.04 14.71
CA PRO A 94 -3.00 -0.81 13.75
C PRO A 94 -4.37 -0.15 13.52
N GLY A 95 -4.78 -0.06 12.26
CA GLY A 95 -6.03 0.63 11.91
C GLY A 95 -5.89 2.15 11.72
N TYR A 96 -4.70 2.76 11.85
CA TYR A 96 -4.53 4.23 11.80
C TYR A 96 -5.24 4.94 10.64
N TYR A 97 -5.20 4.36 9.44
CA TYR A 97 -5.81 4.93 8.23
C TYR A 97 -7.29 4.56 8.05
N PHE A 98 -7.80 3.63 8.86
CA PHE A 98 -9.17 3.14 8.83
C PHE A 98 -10.03 3.74 9.95
N LYS A 99 -9.46 4.61 10.79
CA LYS A 99 -10.24 5.37 11.77
C LYS A 99 -11.09 6.40 11.02
N GLU A 100 -12.35 6.03 10.78
CA GLU A 100 -13.40 6.97 10.38
C GLU A 100 -13.59 8.00 11.51
N ASN A 101 -13.77 9.26 11.13
CA ASN A 101 -14.45 10.24 11.98
C ASN A 101 -15.86 10.40 11.43
#